data_AF-A0A963EK97-F1
#
_entry.id   AF-A0A963EK97-F1
#
_cell.length_a   1.000
_cell.length_b   1.000
_cell.length_c   1.000
_cell.angle_alpha   90.00
_cell.angle_beta   90.00
_cell.angle_gamma   90.00
#
_symmetry.space_group_name_H-M   'P 1'
#
loop_
_entity.id
_entity.type
_entity.pdbx_description
1 polymer ?
#
loop_
_entity_poly.entity_id
_entity_poly.type
_entity_poly.pdbx_seq_one_letter_code
_entity_poly.pdbx_strand_id
1 'polypeptide(L)'
;MTALVRLTEHFLRFLRRYPWLVALVGFVSGVASFLLVERKESLAQLIALLMLVSWLWLVLENSLRRSLARWLGIEIPAEALRFATQIVHQESLFFVLPFFLITTTWASSQTVFTLMLAGAALVSLVDPLYYRMAKRRWLYLSFHSFTLFAALL
;
A
#
# COMPACT_ATOMS: atom_id res chain seq x y z
N MET A 1 -11.62 19.42 18.30
CA MET A 1 -11.71 19.07 16.85
C MET A 1 -10.61 19.71 15.99
N THR A 2 -10.23 20.98 16.17
CA THR A 2 -9.22 21.67 15.33
C THR A 2 -7.76 21.19 15.49
N ALA A 3 -7.39 20.59 16.63
CA ALA A 3 -6.04 20.06 16.84
C ALA A 3 -5.78 18.76 16.06
N LEU A 4 -6.75 17.85 16.05
CA LEU A 4 -6.69 16.56 15.34
C LEU A 4 -6.59 16.76 13.82
N VAL A 5 -7.37 17.70 13.26
CA VAL A 5 -7.32 18.05 11.83
C VAL A 5 -5.97 18.66 11.43
N ARG A 6 -5.37 19.50 12.30
CA ARG A 6 -4.05 20.09 12.01
C ARG A 6 -2.92 19.07 12.07
N LEU A 7 -3.01 18.09 12.96
CA LEU A 7 -2.06 17.00 13.07
C LEU A 7 -2.11 16.09 11.84
N THR A 8 -3.31 15.72 11.39
CA THR A 8 -3.48 14.89 10.19
C THR A 8 -2.97 15.62 8.95
N GLU A 9 -3.25 16.91 8.79
CA GLU A 9 -2.69 17.68 7.67
C GLU A 9 -1.16 17.77 7.70
N HIS A 10 -0.55 17.96 8.87
CA HIS A 10 0.92 17.98 8.99
C HIS A 10 1.52 16.62 8.65
N PHE A 11 0.91 15.55 9.14
CA PHE A 11 1.35 14.19 8.87
C PHE A 11 1.25 13.86 7.37
N LEU A 12 0.11 14.17 6.74
CA LEU A 12 -0.08 13.99 5.30
C LEU A 12 0.91 14.83 4.48
N ARG A 13 1.17 16.08 4.87
CA ARG A 13 2.20 16.91 4.22
C ARG A 13 3.59 16.33 4.36
N PHE A 14 3.93 15.78 5.52
CA PHE A 14 5.21 15.13 5.76
C PHE A 14 5.37 13.87 4.90
N LEU A 15 4.37 13.00 4.87
CA LEU A 15 4.36 11.79 4.04
C LEU A 15 4.48 12.13 2.55
N ARG A 16 3.77 13.17 2.08
CA ARG A 16 3.90 13.68 0.70
C ARG A 16 5.26 14.28 0.40
N ARG A 17 5.93 14.86 1.40
CA ARG A 17 7.25 15.48 1.22
C ARG A 17 8.37 14.43 1.13
N TYR A 18 8.22 13.32 1.84
CA TYR A 18 9.24 12.27 1.91
C TYR A 18 8.64 10.87 1.66
N PRO A 19 8.09 10.61 0.46
CA PRO A 19 7.48 9.32 0.14
C PRO A 19 8.49 8.15 0.20
N TRP A 20 9.78 8.43 -0.02
CA TRP A 20 10.84 7.44 0.09
C TRP A 20 11.05 6.93 1.53
N LEU A 21 10.74 7.72 2.56
CA LEU A 21 10.82 7.26 3.95
C LEU A 21 9.78 6.18 4.22
N VAL A 22 8.58 6.35 3.66
CA VAL A 22 7.49 5.38 3.74
C VAL A 22 7.93 4.08 3.06
N ALA A 23 8.42 4.17 1.81
CA ALA A 23 8.98 3.01 1.11
C ALA A 23 10.11 2.31 1.88
N LEU A 24 11.01 3.06 2.52
CA LEU A 24 12.09 2.50 3.32
C LEU A 24 11.54 1.74 4.54
N VAL A 25 10.56 2.30 5.24
CA VAL A 25 9.89 1.64 6.38
C VAL A 25 9.19 0.37 5.92
N GLY A 26 8.42 0.43 4.83
CA GLY A 26 7.79 -0.75 4.23
C GLY A 26 8.81 -1.83 3.88
N PHE A 27 9.89 -1.47 3.20
CA PHE A 27 10.93 -2.42 2.80
C PHE A 27 11.68 -3.05 3.99
N VAL A 28 12.14 -2.22 4.93
CA VAL A 28 12.85 -2.69 6.13
C VAL A 28 11.93 -3.55 7.00
N SER A 29 10.66 -3.16 7.15
CA SER A 29 9.68 -3.96 7.90
C SER A 29 9.39 -5.30 7.20
N GLY A 30 9.40 -5.33 5.87
CA GLY A 30 9.30 -6.57 5.08
C GLY A 30 10.49 -7.50 5.33
N VAL A 31 11.72 -6.99 5.21
CA VAL A 31 12.95 -7.76 5.52
C VAL A 31 12.92 -8.27 6.97
N ALA A 32 12.61 -7.40 7.94
CA ALA A 32 12.53 -7.78 9.34
C ALA A 32 11.46 -8.85 9.58
N SER A 33 10.31 -8.72 8.92
CA SER A 33 9.22 -9.70 9.00
C SER A 33 9.65 -11.04 8.43
N PHE A 34 10.31 -11.09 7.27
CA PHE A 34 10.88 -12.33 6.72
C PHE A 34 11.81 -13.02 7.71
N LEU A 35 12.75 -12.27 8.30
CA LEU A 35 13.72 -12.80 9.28
C LEU A 35 13.05 -13.28 10.59
N LEU A 36 11.95 -12.64 11.00
CA LEU A 36 11.20 -13.00 12.21
C LEU A 36 10.22 -14.15 11.99
N VAL A 37 9.65 -14.28 10.79
CA VAL A 37 8.65 -15.30 10.43
C VAL A 37 9.24 -16.71 10.49
N GLU A 38 10.51 -16.90 10.13
CA GLU A 38 11.23 -18.18 10.34
C GLU A 38 11.23 -18.64 11.81
N ARG A 39 10.96 -17.73 12.75
CA ARG A 39 11.01 -18.03 14.20
C ARG A 39 9.66 -18.00 14.91
N LYS A 40 8.59 -17.40 14.32
CA LYS A 40 7.27 -17.27 14.97
C LYS A 40 6.11 -17.20 13.96
N GLU A 41 5.37 -18.31 13.84
CA GLU A 41 4.19 -18.43 12.95
C GLU A 41 3.06 -17.43 13.28
N SER A 42 2.86 -17.07 14.56
CA SER A 42 1.81 -16.14 14.99
C SER A 42 2.00 -14.69 14.51
N LEU A 43 3.24 -14.27 14.28
CA LEU A 43 3.56 -12.94 13.74
C LEU A 43 3.15 -12.82 12.27
N ALA A 44 3.34 -13.90 11.49
CA ALA A 44 2.94 -13.95 10.09
C ALA A 44 1.42 -13.75 9.93
N GLN A 45 0.64 -14.47 10.75
CA GLN A 45 -0.82 -14.39 10.73
C GLN A 45 -1.33 -13.00 11.11
N LEU A 46 -0.71 -12.35 12.10
CA LEU A 46 -1.06 -10.98 12.49
C LEU A 46 -0.77 -9.99 11.36
N ILE A 47 0.40 -10.09 10.70
CA ILE A 47 0.76 -9.18 9.61
C ILE A 47 -0.17 -9.38 8.41
N ALA A 48 -0.45 -10.63 8.03
CA ALA A 48 -1.40 -10.96 6.97
C ALA A 48 -2.81 -10.42 7.29
N LEU A 49 -3.27 -10.56 8.54
CA LEU A 49 -4.55 -10.02 8.98
C LEU A 49 -4.58 -8.49 8.91
N LEU A 50 -3.53 -7.80 9.38
CA LEU A 50 -3.43 -6.34 9.34
C LEU A 50 -3.43 -5.82 7.90
N MET A 51 -2.70 -6.49 6.99
CA MET A 51 -2.78 -6.18 5.56
C MET A 51 -4.20 -6.40 5.04
N LEU A 52 -4.81 -7.55 5.29
CA LEU A 52 -6.16 -7.87 4.80
C LEU A 52 -7.21 -6.86 5.29
N VAL A 53 -7.15 -6.46 6.56
CA VAL A 53 -8.02 -5.43 7.15
C VAL A 53 -7.80 -4.08 6.46
N SER A 54 -6.54 -3.70 6.21
CA SER A 54 -6.19 -2.46 5.50
C SER A 54 -6.77 -2.44 4.07
N TRP A 55 -6.78 -3.59 3.40
CA TRP A 55 -7.35 -3.76 2.07
C TRP A 55 -8.89 -3.79 2.06
N LEU A 56 -9.52 -4.49 3.01
CA LEU A 56 -10.98 -4.49 3.19
C LEU A 56 -11.51 -3.07 3.44
N TRP A 57 -10.79 -2.29 4.26
CA TRP A 57 -11.10 -0.89 4.48
C TRP A 57 -11.13 -0.08 3.18
N LEU A 58 -10.14 -0.28 2.31
CA LEU A 58 -10.02 0.39 1.01
C LEU A 58 -11.14 0.02 0.03
N VAL A 59 -11.55 -1.24 0.00
CA VAL A 59 -12.71 -1.67 -0.81
C VAL A 59 -14.01 -1.03 -0.30
N LEU A 60 -14.15 -0.92 1.02
CA LEU A 60 -15.32 -0.33 1.68
C LEU A 60 -15.29 1.21 1.74
N GLU A 61 -14.16 1.83 1.41
CA GLU A 61 -13.89 3.27 1.56
C GLU A 61 -14.98 4.14 0.91
N ASN A 62 -15.48 3.76 -0.27
CA ASN A 62 -16.50 4.54 -0.96
C ASN A 62 -17.88 4.50 -0.26
N SER A 63 -18.21 3.37 0.40
CA SER A 63 -19.38 3.24 1.26
C SER A 63 -19.17 3.96 2.60
N LEU A 64 -17.97 3.85 3.16
CA LEU A 64 -17.63 4.47 4.43
C LEU A 64 -17.62 6.00 4.33
N ARG A 65 -17.08 6.57 3.24
CA ARG A 65 -17.11 8.00 2.93
C ARG A 65 -18.55 8.54 2.90
N ARG A 66 -19.46 7.82 2.24
CA ARG A 66 -20.89 8.20 2.20
C ARG A 66 -21.54 8.11 3.58
N SER A 67 -21.13 7.15 4.41
CA SER A 67 -21.64 7.03 5.78
C SER A 67 -21.06 8.09 6.71
N LEU A 68 -19.76 8.40 6.64
CA LEU A 68 -19.10 9.48 7.37
C LEU A 68 -19.65 10.86 6.98
N ALA A 69 -19.86 11.13 5.70
CA ALA A 69 -20.48 12.38 5.26
C ALA A 69 -21.91 12.53 5.80
N ARG A 70 -22.68 11.43 5.84
CA ARG A 70 -24.06 11.44 6.37
C ARG A 70 -24.14 11.55 7.89
N TRP A 71 -23.23 10.90 8.62
CA TRP A 71 -23.31 10.81 10.08
C TRP A 71 -22.51 11.89 10.81
N LEU A 72 -21.39 12.32 10.23
CA LEU A 72 -20.44 13.24 10.88
C LEU A 72 -20.32 14.59 10.14
N GLY A 73 -20.96 14.75 8.97
CA GLY A 73 -20.88 15.98 8.17
C GLY A 73 -19.49 16.26 7.61
N ILE A 74 -18.60 15.27 7.60
CA ILE A 74 -17.21 15.42 7.15
C ILE A 74 -17.12 15.01 5.68
N GLU A 75 -16.84 15.97 4.80
CA GLU A 75 -16.54 15.70 3.40
C GLU A 75 -15.05 15.42 3.22
N ILE A 76 -14.68 14.15 3.01
CA ILE A 76 -13.30 13.79 2.69
C ILE A 76 -13.03 14.11 1.21
N PRO A 77 -12.00 14.90 0.88
CA PRO A 77 -11.62 15.20 -0.51
C PRO A 77 -11.20 13.95 -1.27
N ALA A 78 -11.59 13.84 -2.54
CA ALA A 78 -11.24 12.68 -3.38
C ALA A 78 -9.72 12.47 -3.51
N GLU A 79 -8.94 13.54 -3.49
CA GLU A 79 -7.47 13.49 -3.53
C GLU A 79 -6.84 12.94 -2.26
N ALA A 80 -7.50 13.08 -1.10
CA ALA A 80 -7.03 12.48 0.14
C ALA A 80 -7.21 10.95 0.10
N LEU A 81 -8.33 10.48 -0.43
CA LEU A 81 -8.61 9.04 -0.61
C LEU A 81 -7.62 8.42 -1.58
N ARG A 82 -7.41 9.03 -2.75
CA ARG A 82 -6.41 8.56 -3.74
C ARG A 82 -5.01 8.45 -3.14
N PHE A 83 -4.62 9.43 -2.34
CA PHE A 83 -3.34 9.42 -1.65
C PHE A 83 -3.27 8.31 -0.60
N ALA A 84 -4.34 8.09 0.17
CA ALA A 84 -4.41 6.97 1.11
C ALA A 84 -4.30 5.62 0.39
N THR A 85 -5.01 5.45 -0.74
CA THR A 85 -4.89 4.26 -1.57
C THR A 85 -3.46 4.07 -2.10
N GLN A 86 -2.82 5.15 -2.55
CA GLN A 86 -1.42 5.12 -2.99
C GLN A 86 -0.49 4.65 -1.87
N ILE A 87 -0.65 5.17 -0.65
CA ILE A 87 0.13 4.74 0.51
C ILE A 87 -0.05 3.26 0.76
N VAL A 88 -1.29 2.74 0.76
CA VAL A 88 -1.50 1.31 0.99
C VAL A 88 -0.90 0.46 -0.11
N HIS A 89 -1.01 0.87 -1.38
CA HIS A 89 -0.30 0.18 -2.46
C HIS A 89 1.21 0.19 -2.25
N GLN A 90 1.77 1.36 -1.93
CA GLN A 90 3.20 1.52 -1.72
C GLN A 90 3.69 0.66 -0.55
N GLU A 91 3.08 0.80 0.62
CA GLU A 91 3.42 0.03 1.80
C GLU A 91 3.30 -1.47 1.54
N SER A 92 2.21 -1.92 0.90
CA SER A 92 2.02 -3.33 0.55
C SER A 92 3.15 -3.83 -0.35
N LEU A 93 3.43 -3.11 -1.45
CA LEU A 93 4.44 -3.50 -2.43
C LEU A 93 5.84 -3.53 -1.82
N PHE A 94 6.22 -2.48 -1.09
CA PHE A 94 7.54 -2.42 -0.47
C PHE A 94 7.67 -3.42 0.69
N PHE A 95 6.59 -3.74 1.38
CA PHE A 95 6.57 -4.80 2.39
C PHE A 95 6.82 -6.19 1.80
N VAL A 96 6.11 -6.56 0.73
CA VAL A 96 6.27 -7.91 0.15
C VAL A 96 7.49 -8.07 -0.77
N LEU A 97 7.94 -6.99 -1.41
CA LEU A 97 9.06 -7.01 -2.36
C LEU A 97 10.33 -7.74 -1.83
N PRO A 98 10.84 -7.49 -0.61
CA PRO A 98 12.03 -8.18 -0.11
C PRO A 98 11.83 -9.70 0.01
N PHE A 99 10.63 -10.17 0.38
CA PHE A 99 10.32 -11.60 0.43
C PHE A 99 10.49 -12.22 -0.95
N PHE A 100 9.87 -11.63 -1.96
CA PHE A 100 9.96 -12.11 -3.34
C PHE A 100 11.40 -12.03 -3.87
N LEU A 101 12.14 -10.96 -3.60
CA LEU A 101 13.54 -10.86 -4.04
C LEU A 101 14.43 -11.99 -3.48
N ILE A 102 14.17 -12.41 -2.24
CA ILE A 102 14.92 -13.49 -1.58
C ILE A 102 14.50 -14.87 -2.08
N THR A 103 13.19 -15.10 -2.27
CA THR A 103 12.65 -16.45 -2.57
C THR A 103 12.53 -16.75 -4.06
N THR A 104 12.66 -15.74 -4.93
CA THR A 104 12.54 -15.92 -6.39
C THR A 104 13.60 -16.85 -6.94
N THR A 105 13.16 -17.85 -7.70
CA THR A 105 14.07 -18.65 -8.53
C THR A 105 14.36 -17.91 -9.84
N TRP A 106 15.52 -17.26 -9.91
CA TRP A 106 15.89 -16.34 -11.00
C TRP A 106 16.00 -16.97 -12.40
N ALA A 107 16.19 -18.28 -12.47
CA ALA A 107 16.23 -19.04 -13.72
C ALA A 107 14.84 -19.50 -14.22
N SER A 108 13.76 -18.98 -13.65
CA SER A 108 12.38 -19.39 -13.95
C SER A 108 11.48 -18.23 -14.36
N SER A 109 10.21 -18.52 -14.71
CA SER A 109 9.20 -17.50 -14.97
C SER A 109 8.87 -16.62 -13.77
N GLN A 110 9.23 -17.03 -12.54
CA GLN A 110 9.07 -16.21 -11.34
C GLN A 110 9.82 -14.87 -11.43
N THR A 111 10.95 -14.83 -12.16
CA THR A 111 11.70 -13.59 -12.39
C THR A 111 10.84 -12.50 -13.01
N VAL A 112 9.98 -12.86 -13.97
CA VAL A 112 9.09 -11.89 -14.62
C VAL A 112 8.10 -11.31 -13.61
N PHE A 113 7.53 -12.16 -12.75
CA PHE A 113 6.62 -11.73 -11.69
C PHE A 113 7.31 -10.77 -10.71
N THR A 114 8.51 -11.12 -10.23
CA THR A 114 9.26 -10.30 -9.26
C THR A 114 9.73 -8.98 -9.86
N LEU A 115 10.12 -8.96 -11.14
CA LEU A 115 10.44 -7.71 -11.84
C LEU A 115 9.21 -6.83 -12.06
N MET A 116 8.04 -7.43 -12.36
CA MET A 116 6.78 -6.68 -12.42
C MET A 116 6.40 -6.10 -11.05
N LEU A 117 6.62 -6.85 -9.97
CA LEU A 117 6.41 -6.39 -8.60
C LEU A 117 7.32 -5.20 -8.25
N ALA A 118 8.61 -5.30 -8.57
CA ALA A 118 9.56 -4.21 -8.39
C ALA A 118 9.16 -2.98 -9.24
N GLY A 119 8.74 -3.19 -10.49
CA GLY A 119 8.22 -2.13 -11.34
C GLY A 119 6.97 -1.45 -10.76
N ALA A 120 6.04 -2.22 -10.21
CA ALA A 120 4.86 -1.69 -9.54
C ALA A 120 5.22 -0.89 -8.28
N ALA A 121 6.19 -1.36 -7.49
CA ALA A 121 6.71 -0.63 -6.32
C ALA A 121 7.33 0.72 -6.72
N LEU A 122 8.07 0.75 -7.84
CA LEU A 122 8.60 2.01 -8.37
C LEU A 122 7.48 2.94 -8.86
N VAL A 123 6.45 2.39 -9.52
CA VAL A 123 5.27 3.16 -9.95
C VAL A 123 4.55 3.79 -8.76
N SER A 124 4.35 3.06 -7.66
CA SER A 124 3.68 3.59 -6.46
C SER A 124 4.48 4.66 -5.72
N LEU A 125 5.82 4.60 -5.80
CA LEU A 125 6.73 5.59 -5.21
C LEU A 125 6.76 6.92 -5.99
N VAL A 126 6.60 6.88 -7.31
CA VAL A 126 6.73 8.07 -8.18
C VAL A 126 5.36 8.69 -8.46
N ASP A 127 4.99 9.74 -7.72
CA ASP A 127 3.67 10.38 -7.80
C ASP A 127 3.19 10.65 -9.24
N PRO A 128 3.96 11.34 -10.13
CA PRO A 128 3.46 11.63 -11.47
C PRO A 128 3.13 10.37 -12.27
N LEU A 129 3.81 9.26 -12.02
CA LEU A 129 3.60 8.00 -12.72
C LEU A 129 2.36 7.30 -12.18
N TYR A 130 2.23 7.18 -10.86
CA TYR A 130 1.05 6.63 -10.21
C TYR A 130 -0.23 7.37 -10.63
N TYR A 131 -0.24 8.70 -10.55
CA TYR A 131 -1.41 9.50 -10.90
C TYR A 131 -1.77 9.41 -12.39
N ARG A 132 -0.79 9.33 -13.31
CA ARG A 132 -1.07 9.11 -14.74
C ARG A 132 -1.71 7.74 -14.98
N MET A 133 -1.19 6.71 -14.33
CA MET A 133 -1.75 5.35 -14.41
C MET A 133 -3.16 5.30 -13.82
N ALA A 134 -3.37 5.93 -12.66
CA ALA A 134 -4.64 5.92 -11.93
C ALA A 134 -5.79 6.63 -12.68
N LYS A 135 -5.47 7.53 -13.62
CA LYS A 135 -6.49 8.16 -14.49
C LYS A 135 -7.17 7.14 -15.43
N ARG A 136 -6.49 6.04 -15.80
CA ARG A 136 -7.05 5.01 -16.67
C ARG A 136 -7.63 3.89 -15.79
N ARG A 137 -8.97 3.78 -15.76
CA ARG A 137 -9.69 2.86 -14.86
C ARG A 137 -9.19 1.42 -14.93
N TRP A 138 -8.93 0.89 -16.13
CA TRP A 138 -8.47 -0.49 -16.28
C TRP A 138 -7.05 -0.68 -15.72
N LEU A 139 -6.11 0.23 -15.99
CA LEU A 139 -4.77 0.16 -15.40
C LEU A 139 -4.81 0.26 -13.89
N TYR A 140 -5.64 1.16 -13.36
CA TYR A 140 -5.85 1.30 -11.93
C TYR A 140 -6.35 0.00 -11.29
N LEU A 141 -7.38 -0.62 -11.88
CA LEU A 141 -7.92 -1.88 -11.38
C LEU A 141 -6.91 -3.02 -11.51
N SER A 142 -6.19 -3.11 -12.63
CA SER A 142 -5.12 -4.10 -12.80
C SER A 142 -4.00 -3.93 -11.77
N PHE A 143 -3.55 -2.70 -11.51
CA PHE A 143 -2.54 -2.40 -10.51
C PHE A 143 -3.02 -2.74 -9.10
N HIS A 144 -4.26 -2.40 -8.78
CA HIS A 144 -4.90 -2.71 -7.50
C HIS A 144 -5.01 -4.22 -7.29
N SER A 145 -5.55 -4.96 -8.26
CA SER A 145 -5.67 -6.42 -8.21
C SER A 145 -4.30 -7.10 -8.14
N PHE A 146 -3.32 -6.63 -8.91
CA PHE A 146 -1.96 -7.16 -8.87
C PHE A 146 -1.31 -6.97 -7.50
N THR A 147 -1.46 -5.79 -6.91
CA THR A 147 -0.90 -5.51 -5.58
C THR A 147 -1.59 -6.34 -4.50
N LEU A 148 -2.92 -6.46 -4.54
CA LEU A 148 -3.66 -7.32 -3.62
C LEU A 148 -3.23 -8.77 -3.74
N PHE A 149 -3.10 -9.27 -4.98
CA PHE A 149 -2.65 -10.63 -5.24
C PHE A 149 -1.26 -10.87 -4.65
N ALA A 150 -0.30 -9.98 -4.89
CA ALA A 150 1.05 -10.09 -4.34
C ALA A 150 1.08 -10.02 -2.80
N ALA A 151 0.17 -9.28 -2.18
CA ALA A 151 0.04 -9.20 -0.72
C ALA A 151 -0.53 -10.46 -0.06
N LEU A 152 -1.26 -11.29 -0.82
CA LEU A 152 -1.93 -12.48 -0.31
C LEU A 152 -1.15 -13.78 -0.54
N LEU A 153 -0.05 -13.71 -1.29
CA LEU A 153 0.76 -14.85 -1.71
C LEU A 153 1.91 -15.08 -0.74
#